data_AF-A0A6B0SRA7-F1
#
_entry.id   AF-A0A6B0SRA7-F1
#
_cell.length_a   1.000
_cell.length_b   1.000
_cell.length_c   1.000
_cell.angle_alpha   90.00
_cell.angle_beta   90.00
_cell.angle_gamma   90.00
#
_symmetry.space_group_name_H-M   'P 1'
#
loop_
_entity.id
_entity.type
_entity.pdbx_description
1 polymer ?
#
loop_
_entity_poly.entity_id
_entity_poly.type
_entity_poly.pdbx_seq_one_letter_code
_entity_poly.pdbx_strand_id
1 'polypeptide(L)'
;MSTVDRIQQSGIGALILYLYSAGVLYLFVGDPTLYSLYALAAAPPVILVFLSSVFNDELMEFFVGKEIEEAFKAIDERTGDEEFYWDSDAETKESIDGMDERAHKHLVTILTGIGIALSLPFIVYYEFGALESAGAVGGSLIVLYLFSIRELRNLRQVVKSSVKLYD
;
A
#
# COMPACT_ATOMS: atom_id res chain seq x y z
N MET A 1 -7.55 -21.17 -0.85
CA MET A 1 -6.54 -20.08 -0.79
C MET A 1 -6.63 -19.47 0.59
N SER A 2 -5.54 -19.44 1.36
CA SER A 2 -5.59 -18.95 2.75
C SER A 2 -5.61 -17.42 2.80
N THR A 3 -6.10 -16.83 3.89
CA THR A 3 -6.09 -15.37 4.10
C THR A 3 -4.67 -14.80 4.07
N VAL A 4 -3.68 -15.61 4.47
CA VAL A 4 -2.25 -15.26 4.44
C VAL A 4 -1.72 -15.19 3.00
N ASP A 5 -2.15 -16.10 2.12
CA ASP A 5 -1.75 -16.07 0.70
C ASP A 5 -2.25 -14.80 0.01
N ARG A 6 -3.48 -14.37 0.33
CA ARG A 6 -4.02 -13.08 -0.16
C ARG A 6 -3.22 -11.89 0.37
N ILE A 7 -2.87 -11.88 1.66
CA ILE A 7 -2.07 -10.80 2.27
C ILE A 7 -0.65 -10.76 1.68
N GLN A 8 -0.02 -11.91 1.45
CA GLN A 8 1.29 -11.98 0.79
C GLN A 8 1.23 -11.51 -0.66
N GLN A 9 0.16 -11.86 -1.39
CA GLN A 9 -0.05 -11.40 -2.77
C GLN A 9 -0.31 -9.89 -2.85
N SER A 10 -0.97 -9.29 -1.85
CA SER A 10 -1.23 -7.84 -1.81
C SER A 10 0.00 -6.96 -1.49
N GLY A 11 1.15 -7.57 -1.21
CA GLY A 11 2.42 -6.85 -0.99
C GLY A 11 2.86 -6.78 0.48
N ILE A 12 4.12 -6.39 0.69
CA ILE A 12 4.77 -6.44 2.02
C ILE A 12 4.10 -5.52 3.05
N GLY A 13 3.42 -4.46 2.59
CA GLY A 13 2.64 -3.56 3.45
C GLY A 13 1.57 -4.30 4.26
N ALA A 14 0.74 -5.11 3.61
CA ALA A 14 -0.33 -5.83 4.30
C ALA A 14 0.20 -6.82 5.36
N LEU A 15 1.35 -7.47 5.08
CA LEU A 15 2.03 -8.34 6.05
C LEU A 15 2.56 -7.54 7.26
N ILE A 16 3.15 -6.38 7.03
CA ILE A 16 3.67 -5.52 8.11
C ILE A 16 2.51 -5.01 8.97
N LEU A 17 1.39 -4.63 8.35
CA LEU A 17 0.20 -4.21 9.07
C LEU A 17 -0.40 -5.35 9.90
N TYR A 18 -0.38 -6.58 9.37
CA TYR A 18 -0.79 -7.77 10.13
C TYR A 18 0.07 -7.96 11.39
N LEU A 19 1.41 -7.93 11.23
CA LEU A 19 2.34 -8.09 12.35
C LEU A 19 2.19 -6.97 13.38
N TYR A 20 2.03 -5.73 12.91
CA TYR A 20 1.74 -4.59 13.76
C TYR A 20 0.43 -4.82 14.55
N SER A 21 -0.65 -5.18 13.87
CA SER A 21 -1.96 -5.41 14.49
C SER A 21 -1.92 -6.55 15.51
N ALA A 22 -1.20 -7.64 15.21
CA ALA A 22 -0.99 -8.74 16.14
C ALA A 22 -0.20 -8.29 17.36
N GLY A 23 0.86 -7.50 17.18
CA GLY A 23 1.66 -6.93 18.27
C GLY A 23 0.83 -6.01 19.18
N VAL A 24 0.00 -5.16 18.59
CA VAL A 24 -0.94 -4.30 19.32
C VAL A 24 -1.91 -5.15 20.14
N LEU A 25 -2.61 -6.11 19.52
CA LEU A 25 -3.56 -6.96 20.24
C LEU A 25 -2.90 -7.77 21.35
N TYR A 26 -1.66 -8.23 21.15
CA TYR A 26 -0.89 -8.91 22.19
C TYR A 26 -0.66 -8.02 23.41
N LEU A 27 -0.36 -6.73 23.22
CA LEU A 27 -0.20 -5.79 24.34
C LEU A 27 -1.50 -5.64 25.15
N PHE A 28 -2.65 -5.59 24.50
CA PHE A 28 -3.94 -5.41 25.17
C PHE A 28 -4.50 -6.68 25.82
N VAL A 29 -4.29 -7.85 25.21
CA VAL A 29 -4.91 -9.12 25.66
C VAL A 29 -3.98 -9.94 26.56
N GLY A 30 -2.66 -9.86 26.36
CA GLY A 30 -1.65 -10.50 27.20
C GLY A 30 -1.53 -12.03 27.08
N ASP A 31 -2.42 -12.71 26.34
CA ASP A 31 -2.38 -14.17 26.13
C ASP A 31 -2.19 -14.53 24.65
N PRO A 32 -1.02 -15.09 24.26
CA PRO A 32 -0.71 -15.45 22.87
C PRO A 32 -1.40 -16.74 22.39
N THR A 33 -2.08 -17.49 23.27
CA THR A 33 -2.66 -18.80 22.91
C THR A 33 -4.06 -18.71 22.28
N LEU A 34 -4.66 -17.51 22.27
CA LEU A 34 -5.94 -17.25 21.63
C LEU A 34 -5.77 -17.24 20.10
N TYR A 35 -6.08 -18.35 19.44
CA TYR A 35 -6.17 -18.43 17.97
C TYR A 35 -7.07 -17.35 17.35
N SER A 36 -8.07 -16.87 18.09
CA SER A 36 -8.93 -15.75 17.69
C SER A 36 -8.18 -14.42 17.55
N LEU A 37 -7.07 -14.25 18.25
CA LEU A 37 -6.24 -13.03 18.27
C LEU A 37 -5.53 -12.85 16.91
N TYR A 38 -4.99 -13.93 16.34
CA TYR A 38 -4.40 -13.92 15.00
C TYR A 38 -5.46 -13.72 13.90
N ALA A 39 -6.65 -14.31 14.05
CA ALA A 39 -7.74 -14.07 13.11
C ALA A 39 -8.20 -12.60 13.14
N LEU A 40 -8.29 -12.01 14.33
CA LEU A 40 -8.67 -10.61 14.50
C LEU A 40 -7.59 -9.64 14.00
N ALA A 41 -6.30 -9.97 14.18
CA ALA A 41 -5.17 -9.21 13.65
C ALA A 41 -5.17 -9.12 12.12
N ALA A 42 -5.85 -10.03 11.43
CA ALA A 42 -6.04 -9.98 9.98
C ALA A 42 -7.09 -8.94 9.55
N ALA A 43 -7.95 -8.45 10.45
CA ALA A 43 -8.99 -7.50 10.07
C ALA A 43 -8.43 -6.18 9.53
N PRO A 44 -7.47 -5.49 10.18
CA PRO A 44 -6.90 -4.26 9.64
C PRO A 44 -6.28 -4.38 8.24
N PRO A 45 -5.40 -5.36 7.94
CA PRO A 45 -4.86 -5.50 6.59
C PRO A 45 -5.90 -5.91 5.56
N VAL A 46 -6.89 -6.74 5.92
CA VAL A 46 -7.98 -7.10 5.01
C VAL A 46 -8.83 -5.87 4.65
N ILE A 47 -9.19 -5.06 5.64
CA ILE A 47 -9.94 -3.81 5.43
C ILE A 47 -9.12 -2.86 4.56
N LEU A 48 -7.83 -2.69 4.84
CA LEU A 48 -6.98 -1.78 4.09
C LEU A 48 -6.80 -2.21 2.63
N VAL A 49 -6.56 -3.51 2.38
CA VAL A 49 -6.50 -4.05 1.01
C VAL A 49 -7.84 -3.83 0.31
N PHE A 50 -8.96 -4.15 0.94
CA PHE A 50 -10.28 -3.92 0.37
C PHE A 50 -10.52 -2.45 0.01
N LEU A 51 -10.23 -1.52 0.92
CA LEU A 51 -10.36 -0.08 0.68
C LEU A 51 -9.43 0.38 -0.46
N SER A 52 -8.19 -0.11 -0.52
CA SER A 52 -7.28 0.22 -1.62
C SER A 52 -7.75 -0.30 -2.97
N SER A 53 -8.50 -1.42 -3.01
CA SER A 53 -9.06 -1.94 -4.25
C SER A 53 -10.32 -1.16 -4.67
N VAL A 54 -11.18 -0.80 -3.72
CA VAL A 54 -12.43 -0.06 -3.99
C VAL A 54 -12.17 1.39 -4.38
N PHE A 55 -11.22 2.05 -3.70
CA PHE A 55 -10.89 3.46 -3.92
C PHE A 55 -9.58 3.62 -4.71
N ASN A 56 -9.19 2.62 -5.50
CA ASN A 56 -7.90 2.60 -6.19
C ASN A 56 -7.70 3.87 -7.04
N ASP A 57 -8.69 4.21 -7.87
CA ASP A 57 -8.61 5.34 -8.79
C ASP A 57 -8.45 6.67 -8.04
N GLU A 58 -9.30 6.92 -7.05
CA GLU A 58 -9.23 8.14 -6.21
C GLU A 58 -7.90 8.24 -5.46
N LEU A 59 -7.39 7.12 -4.95
CA LEU A 59 -6.12 7.08 -4.22
C LEU A 59 -4.92 7.29 -5.16
N MET A 60 -4.94 6.67 -6.33
CA MET A 60 -3.92 6.87 -7.35
C MET A 60 -3.91 8.32 -7.86
N GLU A 61 -5.08 8.89 -8.12
CA GLU A 61 -5.22 10.32 -8.46
C GLU A 61 -4.68 11.21 -7.33
N PHE A 62 -5.02 10.92 -6.08
CA PHE A 62 -4.56 11.68 -4.92
C PHE A 62 -3.04 11.66 -4.75
N PHE A 63 -2.39 10.50 -4.91
CA PHE A 63 -0.96 10.34 -4.67
C PHE A 63 -0.08 10.70 -5.88
N VAL A 64 -0.54 10.36 -7.09
CA VAL A 64 0.24 10.41 -8.33
C VAL A 64 -0.56 10.91 -9.54
N GLY A 65 -1.69 11.60 -9.35
CA GLY A 65 -2.54 12.06 -10.44
C GLY A 65 -1.85 12.95 -11.47
N LYS A 66 -0.92 13.82 -11.05
CA LYS A 66 -0.13 14.64 -11.98
C LYS A 66 0.76 13.79 -12.87
N GLU A 67 1.43 12.80 -12.30
CA GLU A 67 2.27 11.87 -13.04
C GLU A 67 1.45 10.97 -13.97
N ILE A 68 0.22 10.60 -13.59
CA ILE A 68 -0.72 9.87 -14.46
C ILE A 68 -1.14 10.74 -15.64
N GLU A 69 -1.51 12.01 -15.40
CA GLU A 69 -1.91 12.95 -16.46
C GLU A 69 -0.75 13.20 -17.45
N GLU A 70 0.47 13.41 -16.94
CA GLU A 70 1.68 13.53 -17.77
C GLU A 70 1.94 12.26 -18.59
N ALA A 71 1.78 11.08 -18.00
CA ALA A 71 1.97 9.81 -18.69
C ALA A 71 0.90 9.59 -19.77
N PHE A 72 -0.36 9.89 -19.47
CA PHE A 72 -1.47 9.74 -20.40
C PHE A 72 -1.29 10.66 -21.61
N LYS A 73 -0.92 11.92 -21.39
CA LYS A 73 -0.62 12.86 -22.47
C LYS A 73 0.54 12.37 -23.35
N ALA A 74 1.59 11.83 -22.75
CA ALA A 74 2.72 11.30 -23.50
C ALA A 74 2.37 10.04 -24.32
N ILE A 75 1.46 9.19 -23.83
CA ILE A 75 0.94 8.03 -24.55
C ILE A 75 0.05 8.47 -25.72
N ASP A 76 -0.88 9.41 -25.47
CA ASP A 76 -1.78 9.97 -26.48
C ASP A 76 -1.02 10.63 -27.63
N GLU A 77 0.03 11.41 -27.33
CA GLU A 77 0.91 12.01 -28.33
C GLU A 77 1.68 10.98 -29.18
N ARG A 78 1.87 9.74 -28.69
CA ARG A 78 2.63 8.68 -29.38
C ARG A 78 1.76 7.71 -30.17
N THR A 79 0.65 7.29 -29.59
CA THR A 79 -0.24 6.26 -30.14
C THR A 79 -1.37 6.87 -30.95
N GLY A 80 -1.88 8.04 -30.54
CA GLY A 80 -2.97 8.75 -31.21
C GLY A 80 -4.28 7.95 -31.30
N ASP A 81 -4.41 6.85 -30.55
CA ASP A 81 -5.51 5.89 -30.69
C ASP A 81 -5.96 5.34 -29.32
N GLU A 82 -7.25 5.49 -29.03
CA GLU A 82 -7.89 5.07 -27.76
C GLU A 82 -7.95 3.52 -27.62
N GLU A 83 -7.67 2.76 -28.69
CA GLU A 83 -7.77 1.29 -28.74
C GLU A 83 -6.43 0.55 -28.60
N PHE A 84 -5.30 1.24 -28.41
CA PHE A 84 -3.96 0.62 -28.36
C PHE A 84 -3.86 -0.58 -27.41
N TYR A 85 -4.46 -0.50 -26.22
CA TYR A 85 -4.45 -1.63 -25.26
C TYR A 85 -5.11 -2.88 -25.84
N TRP A 86 -6.23 -2.74 -26.57
CA TRP A 86 -6.98 -3.89 -27.10
C TRP A 86 -6.32 -4.51 -28.32
N ASP A 87 -5.61 -3.71 -29.11
CA ASP A 87 -4.89 -4.14 -30.31
C ASP A 87 -3.46 -4.61 -30.05
N SER A 88 -2.93 -4.33 -28.85
CA SER A 88 -1.61 -4.80 -28.41
C SER A 88 -1.55 -6.32 -28.26
N ASP A 89 -0.35 -6.86 -28.48
CA ASP A 89 -0.03 -8.26 -28.32
C ASP A 89 -0.09 -8.70 -26.84
N ALA A 90 -0.16 -10.02 -26.63
CA ALA A 90 -0.34 -10.59 -25.30
C ALA A 90 0.81 -10.25 -24.33
N GLU A 91 2.04 -10.04 -24.84
CA GLU A 91 3.21 -9.69 -24.04
C GLU A 91 3.09 -8.25 -23.50
N THR A 92 2.65 -7.30 -24.34
CA THR A 92 2.41 -5.91 -23.93
C THR A 92 1.27 -5.82 -22.90
N LYS A 93 0.18 -6.58 -23.09
CA LYS A 93 -0.92 -6.66 -22.11
C LYS A 93 -0.47 -7.20 -20.76
N GLU A 94 0.28 -8.29 -20.74
CA GLU A 94 0.82 -8.88 -19.50
C GLU A 94 1.77 -7.92 -18.77
N SER A 95 2.55 -7.14 -19.53
CA SER A 95 3.43 -6.11 -18.96
C SER A 95 2.65 -4.98 -18.29
N ILE A 96 1.57 -4.51 -18.91
CA ILE A 96 0.68 -3.47 -18.36
C ILE A 96 -0.01 -3.98 -17.09
N ASP A 97 -0.62 -5.17 -17.13
CA ASP A 97 -1.26 -5.79 -15.97
C ASP A 97 -0.26 -5.96 -14.80
N GLY A 98 0.98 -6.34 -15.10
CA GLY A 98 2.05 -6.44 -14.11
C GLY A 98 2.51 -5.08 -13.54
N MET A 99 2.36 -3.98 -14.27
CA MET A 99 2.59 -2.63 -13.74
C MET A 99 1.47 -2.18 -12.80
N ASP A 100 0.21 -2.46 -13.15
CA ASP A 100 -0.94 -2.16 -12.30
C ASP A 100 -0.88 -2.93 -10.98
N GLU A 101 -0.52 -4.21 -11.02
CA GLU A 101 -0.34 -5.01 -9.81
C GLU A 101 0.76 -4.44 -8.89
N ARG A 102 1.86 -3.96 -9.48
CA ARG A 102 2.95 -3.30 -8.73
C ARG A 102 2.51 -1.96 -8.14
N ALA A 103 1.79 -1.14 -8.91
CA ALA A 103 1.25 0.13 -8.45
C ALA A 103 0.32 -0.08 -7.23
N HIS A 104 -0.57 -1.07 -7.31
CA HIS A 104 -1.44 -1.44 -6.21
C HIS A 104 -0.67 -1.88 -4.96
N LYS A 105 0.37 -2.72 -5.10
CA LYS A 105 1.25 -3.15 -3.99
C LYS A 105 1.95 -1.96 -3.31
N HIS A 106 2.42 -0.99 -4.10
CA HIS A 106 3.02 0.23 -3.55
C HIS A 106 1.97 1.07 -2.81
N LEU A 107 0.76 1.22 -3.36
CA LEU A 107 -0.33 1.94 -2.71
C LEU A 107 -0.72 1.32 -1.36
N VAL A 108 -0.89 0.00 -1.29
CA VAL A 108 -1.15 -0.74 -0.05
C VAL A 108 -0.05 -0.50 0.98
N THR A 109 1.20 -0.43 0.54
CA THR A 109 2.35 -0.16 1.42
C THR A 109 2.36 1.27 1.95
N ILE A 110 2.05 2.26 1.10
CA ILE A 110 1.94 3.66 1.48
C ILE A 110 0.86 3.85 2.55
N LEU A 111 -0.33 3.29 2.32
CA LEU A 111 -1.46 3.37 3.24
C LEU A 111 -1.17 2.65 4.56
N THR A 112 -0.47 1.52 4.51
CA THR A 112 0.01 0.83 5.71
C THR A 112 0.92 1.73 6.53
N GLY A 113 1.91 2.37 5.89
CA GLY A 113 2.84 3.27 6.56
C GLY A 113 2.11 4.44 7.24
N ILE A 114 1.12 5.04 6.57
CA ILE A 114 0.28 6.10 7.14
C ILE A 114 -0.52 5.58 8.33
N GLY A 115 -1.19 4.42 8.17
CA GLY A 115 -2.01 3.82 9.22
C GLY A 115 -1.22 3.53 10.49
N ILE A 116 -0.03 2.93 10.36
CA ILE A 116 0.85 2.64 11.50
C ILE A 116 1.40 3.93 12.11
N ALA A 117 1.90 4.86 11.30
CA ALA A 117 2.47 6.11 11.79
C ALA A 117 1.45 6.98 12.55
N LEU A 118 0.18 6.95 12.13
CA LEU A 118 -0.88 7.67 12.82
C LEU A 118 -1.32 6.97 14.10
N SER A 119 -1.37 5.65 14.14
CA SER A 119 -1.89 4.89 15.29
C SER A 119 -0.85 4.63 16.38
N LEU A 120 0.43 4.46 16.02
CA LEU A 120 1.50 4.10 16.95
C LEU A 120 1.64 5.04 18.16
N PRO A 121 1.62 6.38 18.02
CA PRO A 121 1.75 7.29 19.17
C PRO A 121 0.60 7.17 20.18
N PHE A 122 -0.62 6.89 19.70
CA PHE A 122 -1.80 6.72 20.55
C PHE A 122 -1.77 5.41 21.32
N ILE A 123 -1.35 4.33 20.66
CA ILE A 123 -1.24 3.01 21.31
C ILE A 123 -0.17 3.06 22.40
N VAL A 124 0.99 3.66 22.09
CA VAL A 124 2.06 3.80 23.09
C VAL A 124 1.65 4.74 24.22
N TYR A 125 0.93 5.82 23.91
CA TYR A 125 0.38 6.71 24.93
C TYR A 125 -0.56 5.97 25.89
N TYR A 126 -1.45 5.14 25.35
CA TYR A 126 -2.43 4.41 26.15
C TYR A 126 -1.78 3.38 27.09
N GLU A 127 -0.79 2.63 26.60
CA GLU A 127 -0.16 1.54 27.38
C GLU A 127 0.99 2.00 28.27
N PHE A 128 1.82 2.95 27.81
CA PHE A 128 3.07 3.30 28.48
C PHE A 128 3.09 4.75 29.00
N GLY A 129 2.25 5.63 28.45
CA GLY A 129 2.12 7.02 28.89
C GLY A 129 2.76 8.06 27.96
N ALA A 130 2.78 9.31 28.43
CA ALA A 130 3.12 10.47 27.61
C ALA A 130 4.60 10.55 27.19
N LEU A 131 5.52 10.09 28.04
CA LEU A 131 6.95 10.19 27.78
C LEU A 131 7.36 9.22 26.65
N GLU A 132 6.87 8.00 26.71
CA GLU A 132 7.09 6.93 25.75
C GLU A 132 6.40 7.24 24.42
N SER A 133 5.22 7.88 24.47
CA SER A 133 4.51 8.37 23.27
C SER A 133 5.36 9.39 22.50
N ALA A 134 6.10 10.28 23.17
CA ALA A 134 7.01 11.20 22.49
C ALA A 134 8.12 10.45 21.72
N GLY A 135 8.64 9.34 22.26
CA GLY A 135 9.55 8.45 21.54
C GLY A 135 8.88 7.74 20.35
N ALA A 136 7.62 7.33 20.53
CA ALA A 136 6.82 6.69 19.48
C ALA A 136 6.51 7.63 18.30
N VAL A 137 6.44 8.95 18.52
CA VAL A 137 6.37 9.93 17.43
C VAL A 137 7.60 9.81 16.53
N GLY A 138 8.80 9.66 17.09
CA GLY A 138 10.02 9.41 16.33
C GLY A 138 9.95 8.13 15.50
N GLY A 139 9.49 7.02 16.11
CA GLY A 139 9.25 5.77 15.40
C GLY A 139 8.22 5.89 14.26
N SER A 140 7.17 6.67 14.48
CA SER A 140 6.11 6.95 13.50
C SER A 140 6.65 7.70 12.30
N LEU A 141 7.51 8.69 12.51
CA LEU A 141 8.18 9.41 11.42
C LEU A 141 9.07 8.49 10.58
N ILE A 142 9.79 7.56 11.21
CA ILE A 142 10.61 6.56 10.51
C ILE A 142 9.73 5.64 9.66
N VAL A 143 8.63 5.12 10.23
CA VAL A 143 7.67 4.28 9.50
C VAL A 143 7.08 5.04 8.31
N LEU A 144 6.64 6.28 8.51
CA LEU A 144 6.08 7.13 7.46
C LEU A 144 7.11 7.37 6.35
N TYR A 145 8.37 7.61 6.71
CA TYR A 145 9.43 7.79 5.73
C TYR A 145 9.71 6.51 4.91
N LEU A 146 9.87 5.36 5.59
CA LEU A 146 10.25 4.10 4.97
C LEU A 146 9.13 3.50 4.12
N PHE A 147 7.89 3.55 4.59
CA PHE A 147 6.78 2.84 3.97
C PHE A 147 5.87 3.75 3.14
N SER A 148 5.85 5.06 3.40
CA SER A 148 5.00 6.00 2.64
C SER A 148 5.82 6.88 1.71
N ILE A 149 6.79 7.65 2.21
CA ILE A 149 7.52 8.62 1.36
C ILE A 149 8.40 7.91 0.33
N ARG A 150 9.15 6.89 0.75
CA ARG A 150 10.01 6.12 -0.15
C ARG A 150 9.19 5.39 -1.22
N GLU A 151 8.09 4.76 -0.81
CA GLU A 151 7.23 4.01 -1.73
C GLU A 151 6.43 4.91 -2.67
N LEU A 152 6.05 6.12 -2.24
CA LEU A 152 5.44 7.11 -3.13
C LEU A 152 6.39 7.49 -4.28
N ARG A 153 7.70 7.60 -4.02
CA ARG A 153 8.69 7.83 -5.07
C ARG A 153 8.78 6.65 -6.03
N ASN A 154 8.74 5.42 -5.51
CA ASN A 154 8.74 4.21 -6.34
C ASN A 154 7.46 4.15 -7.21
N LEU A 155 6.29 4.43 -6.63
CA LEU A 155 5.02 4.48 -7.35
C LEU A 155 5.06 5.49 -8.50
N ARG A 156 5.58 6.70 -8.25
CA ARG A 156 5.78 7.72 -9.30
C ARG A 156 6.72 7.25 -10.40
N GLN A 157 7.76 6.51 -10.05
CA GLN A 157 8.67 5.93 -11.05
C GLN A 157 7.99 4.85 -11.87
N VAL A 158 7.16 3.99 -11.26
CA VAL A 158 6.36 2.99 -11.97
C VAL A 158 5.46 3.68 -12.98
N VAL A 159 4.67 4.68 -12.57
CA VAL A 159 3.80 5.45 -13.47
C VAL A 159 4.59 6.12 -14.60
N LYS A 160 5.73 6.74 -14.31
CA LYS A 160 6.56 7.34 -15.38
C LYS A 160 7.16 6.32 -16.33
N SER A 161 7.45 5.12 -15.86
CA SER A 161 8.03 4.07 -16.68
C SER A 161 7.02 3.38 -17.59
N SER A 162 5.71 3.49 -17.31
CA SER A 162 4.67 2.83 -18.11
C SER A 162 4.60 3.41 -19.52
N VAL A 163 4.91 4.69 -19.69
CA VAL A 163 4.99 5.37 -20.99
C VAL A 163 5.92 4.65 -21.99
N LYS A 164 6.95 3.94 -21.50
CA LYS A 164 7.90 3.18 -22.34
C LYS A 164 7.32 1.90 -22.93
N LEU A 165 6.18 1.42 -22.43
CA LEU A 165 5.48 0.26 -22.99
C LEU A 165 4.63 0.62 -24.22
N TYR A 166 4.57 1.91 -24.56
CA TYR A 166 3.80 2.47 -25.67
C TYR A 166 4.73 3.10 -26.74
N ASP A 167 6.01 2.69 -26.75
CA ASP A 167 6.99 2.93 -27.84
C ASP A 167 7.07 1.67 -28.72
#